data_AF-A0A432XA49-F1
#
_entry.id   AF-A0A432XA49-F1
#
_cell.length_a   1.000
_cell.length_b   1.000
_cell.length_c   1.000
_cell.angle_alpha   90.00
_cell.angle_beta   90.00
_cell.angle_gamma   90.00
#
_symmetry.space_group_name_H-M   'P 1'
#
loop_
_entity.id
_entity.type
_entity.pdbx_description
1 polymer ?
#
loop_
_entity_poly.entity_id
_entity_poly.type
_entity_poly.pdbx_seq_one_letter_code
_entity_poly.pdbx_strand_id
1 'polypeptide(L)'
;MKKSYITAAVAVVVIGLAGVQQVRFQHQVEQQVEQLVRNMNTYDYTKEFIHASLLHQESGLFASSGTMVVTTKEDKQPSQFEIAYTVHHGPTALLTGARYEVDITNTLLEGDNEETLTSVFFQDKPITVRGSMRSDSTKGVFTIPEVNFTMDNNTFVSAPVVTNFEASRFNAYGNPDQYTLNGHLPSFLATNDFTTADITNVRFSAYNDFTKKGGRGGAETSLEALQIVQDNEQVLRIEDMTFDTELKIKRELVNTFHLAFETLEVLDYSFTNGQFDQTLKGIDGPAMLDIVDVAEQAQYEQWEESEMIEGFLNVLKAHADTLIAQNPTYKVDRLHAHLNGELFVQAEGALTLNASKLPDNFMRNILESKSDISSALQAANAVEVNVQAEFGEELAATIAHFNPELAAMLANFGEKLTFELKDGQPVLNGESL
;
A
#
# COMPACT_ATOMS: atom_id res chain seq x y z
N MET A 1 -6.48 -12.53 11.16
CA MET A 1 -5.02 -12.59 11.37
C MET A 1 -4.46 -11.18 11.26
N LYS A 2 -3.82 -10.67 12.32
CA LYS A 2 -3.35 -9.28 12.34
C LYS A 2 -2.14 -9.12 11.42
N LYS A 3 -2.18 -8.06 10.61
CA LYS A 3 -1.15 -7.65 9.65
C LYS A 3 0.21 -7.30 10.31
N SER A 4 0.27 -7.24 11.63
CA SER A 4 1.46 -6.92 12.43
C SER A 4 2.54 -8.02 12.40
N TYR A 5 2.15 -9.31 12.33
CA TYR A 5 3.09 -10.43 12.55
C TYR A 5 4.09 -10.69 11.41
N ILE A 6 3.63 -10.61 10.15
CA ILE A 6 4.50 -10.75 8.96
C ILE A 6 5.34 -9.48 8.78
N THR A 7 4.77 -8.31 9.10
CA THR A 7 5.46 -7.02 9.04
C THR A 7 6.60 -6.94 10.05
N ALA A 8 6.45 -7.52 11.24
CA ALA A 8 7.53 -7.65 12.21
C ALA A 8 8.66 -8.56 11.70
N ALA A 9 8.35 -9.73 11.13
CA ALA A 9 9.37 -10.63 10.58
C ALA A 9 10.12 -10.03 9.37
N VAL A 10 9.43 -9.29 8.51
CA VAL A 10 10.05 -8.55 7.39
C VAL A 10 10.81 -7.32 7.90
N ALA A 11 10.32 -6.61 8.90
CA ALA A 11 11.02 -5.50 9.56
C ALA A 11 12.32 -5.96 10.24
N VAL A 12 12.34 -7.16 10.83
CA VAL A 12 13.56 -7.77 11.40
C VAL A 12 14.63 -8.04 10.34
N VAL A 13 14.22 -8.40 9.13
CA VAL A 13 15.12 -8.63 7.99
C VAL A 13 15.54 -7.32 7.30
N VAL A 14 14.67 -6.31 7.28
CA VAL A 14 14.88 -5.03 6.57
C VAL A 14 15.59 -3.97 7.43
N ILE A 15 15.32 -3.90 8.74
CA ILE A 15 15.89 -2.89 9.66
C ILE A 15 17.28 -3.29 10.19
N GLY A 16 17.63 -4.58 10.18
CA GLY A 16 18.81 -5.09 10.86
C GLY A 16 20.18 -4.88 10.18
N LEU A 17 20.28 -4.21 9.03
CA LEU A 17 21.46 -4.41 8.16
C LEU A 17 22.01 -3.15 7.45
N ALA A 18 21.94 -2.00 8.12
CA ALA A 18 22.66 -0.80 7.69
C ALA A 18 24.10 -0.79 8.24
N GLY A 19 25.07 -1.03 7.36
CA GLY A 19 26.47 -0.61 7.52
C GLY A 19 27.48 -1.74 7.72
N VAL A 20 28.21 -2.08 6.65
CA VAL A 20 29.36 -3.00 6.74
C VAL A 20 30.61 -2.45 6.07
N GLN A 21 31.69 -2.31 6.87
CA GLN A 21 33.06 -2.05 6.41
C GLN A 21 33.97 -3.26 6.70
N GLN A 22 34.88 -3.51 5.76
CA GLN A 22 35.37 -4.82 5.33
C GLN A 22 36.29 -5.62 6.28
N VAL A 23 36.64 -5.11 7.46
CA VAL A 23 37.69 -5.72 8.31
C VAL A 23 37.14 -6.30 9.62
N ARG A 24 35.82 -6.20 9.87
CA ARG A 24 35.20 -6.61 11.15
C ARG A 24 33.92 -7.43 11.00
N PHE A 25 33.71 -8.14 9.88
CA PHE A 25 32.46 -8.86 9.60
C PHE A 25 32.00 -9.80 10.73
N GLN A 26 32.89 -10.59 11.34
CA GLN A 26 32.52 -11.49 12.45
C GLN A 26 31.90 -10.72 13.63
N HIS A 27 32.62 -9.71 14.12
CA HIS A 27 32.18 -8.92 15.28
C HIS A 27 31.04 -7.97 14.93
N GLN A 28 30.95 -7.53 13.67
CA GLN A 28 29.85 -6.68 13.20
C GLN A 28 28.55 -7.48 13.05
N VAL A 29 28.57 -8.70 12.52
CA VAL A 29 27.35 -9.54 12.47
C VAL A 29 26.85 -9.79 13.89
N GLU A 30 27.73 -10.12 14.83
CA GLU A 30 27.39 -10.26 16.24
C GLU A 30 26.81 -8.98 16.86
N GLN A 31 27.50 -7.84 16.70
CA GLN A 31 27.01 -6.56 17.21
C GLN A 31 25.68 -6.14 16.59
N GLN A 32 25.47 -6.40 15.29
CA GLN A 32 24.25 -6.06 14.58
C GLN A 32 23.09 -6.99 14.96
N VAL A 33 23.34 -8.28 15.16
CA VAL A 33 22.32 -9.21 15.69
C VAL A 33 21.94 -8.85 17.12
N GLU A 34 22.91 -8.52 17.98
CA GLU A 34 22.61 -8.03 19.33
C GLU A 34 21.87 -6.68 19.30
N GLN A 35 22.25 -5.78 18.39
CA GLN A 35 21.57 -4.50 18.21
C GLN A 35 20.16 -4.70 17.68
N LEU A 36 19.93 -5.65 16.79
CA LEU A 36 18.61 -6.03 16.31
C LEU A 36 17.76 -6.57 17.46
N VAL A 37 18.29 -7.49 18.27
CA VAL A 37 17.60 -7.98 19.47
C VAL A 37 17.27 -6.83 20.44
N ARG A 38 18.22 -5.91 20.67
CA ARG A 38 17.97 -4.71 21.49
C ARG A 38 16.87 -3.85 20.88
N ASN A 39 16.97 -3.52 19.60
CA ASN A 39 16.01 -2.70 18.86
C ASN A 39 14.61 -3.31 18.93
N MET A 40 14.46 -4.62 18.67
CA MET A 40 13.18 -5.33 18.76
C MET A 40 12.57 -5.29 20.15
N ASN A 41 13.39 -5.39 21.20
CA ASN A 41 12.94 -5.30 22.59
C ASN A 41 12.57 -3.87 23.02
N THR A 42 13.05 -2.86 22.30
CA THR A 42 12.77 -1.44 22.54
C THR A 42 11.75 -0.86 21.57
N TYR A 43 11.37 -1.60 20.53
CA TYR A 43 10.39 -1.15 19.53
C TYR A 43 8.99 -1.56 19.97
N ASP A 44 8.17 -0.57 20.33
CA ASP A 44 6.75 -0.79 20.61
C ASP A 44 6.00 -0.84 19.27
N TYR A 45 6.09 -1.97 18.57
CA TYR A 45 5.24 -2.21 17.42
C TYR A 45 3.81 -2.41 17.94
N THR A 46 2.97 -1.40 17.74
CA THR A 46 1.51 -1.53 17.81
C THR A 46 0.97 -2.04 19.16
N LYS A 47 1.37 -1.48 20.32
CA LYS A 47 0.85 -1.87 21.66
C LYS A 47 1.00 -3.38 21.98
N GLU A 48 1.73 -4.14 21.16
CA GLU A 48 1.96 -5.57 21.29
C GLU A 48 3.41 -5.74 21.76
N PHE A 49 3.60 -6.30 22.95
CA PHE A 49 4.94 -6.47 23.52
C PHE A 49 5.72 -7.51 22.71
N ILE A 50 6.68 -7.07 21.91
CA ILE A 50 7.65 -7.94 21.23
C ILE A 50 8.87 -8.10 22.14
N HIS A 51 9.23 -9.35 22.46
CA HIS A 51 10.44 -9.72 23.15
C HIS A 51 11.32 -10.60 22.26
N ALA A 52 12.49 -10.13 21.88
CA ALA A 52 13.47 -10.93 21.15
C ALA A 52 14.57 -11.44 22.09
N SER A 53 15.01 -12.67 21.90
CA SER A 53 16.14 -13.26 22.59
C SER A 53 17.01 -14.05 21.61
N LEU A 54 18.33 -14.04 21.83
CA LEU A 54 19.25 -14.84 21.05
C LEU A 54 19.46 -16.18 21.78
N LEU A 55 19.06 -17.28 21.15
CA LEU A 55 19.25 -18.62 21.75
C LEU A 55 20.70 -19.08 21.59
N HIS A 56 21.20 -18.98 20.36
CA HIS A 56 22.52 -19.47 19.99
C HIS A 56 23.10 -18.66 18.84
N GLN A 57 24.41 -18.49 18.85
CA GLN A 57 25.14 -17.87 17.76
C GLN A 57 26.51 -18.52 17.62
N GLU A 58 26.87 -18.85 16.38
CA GLU A 58 28.20 -19.28 15.98
C GLU A 58 28.75 -18.33 14.95
N SER A 59 29.98 -17.89 15.17
CA SER A 59 30.67 -17.05 14.19
C SER A 59 31.96 -17.72 13.75
N GLY A 60 32.03 -18.04 12.45
CA GLY A 60 33.21 -18.56 11.78
C GLY A 60 33.90 -17.49 10.93
N LEU A 61 35.03 -17.85 10.31
CA LEU A 61 35.81 -16.95 9.44
C LEU A 61 35.11 -16.62 8.11
N PHE A 62 34.20 -17.48 7.65
CA PHE A 62 33.58 -17.37 6.32
C PHE A 62 32.05 -17.41 6.35
N ALA A 63 31.47 -17.75 7.49
CA ALA A 63 30.04 -17.74 7.73
C ALA A 63 29.77 -17.52 9.21
N SER A 64 28.65 -16.87 9.51
CA SER A 64 28.06 -16.79 10.85
C SER A 64 26.64 -17.34 10.79
N SER A 65 26.19 -18.02 11.83
CA SER A 65 24.85 -18.55 11.95
C SER A 65 24.33 -18.39 13.36
N GLY A 66 23.02 -18.46 13.54
CA GLY A 66 22.41 -18.42 14.85
C GLY A 66 20.91 -18.61 14.80
N THR A 67 20.31 -18.68 15.98
CA THR A 67 18.87 -18.79 16.15
C THR A 67 18.41 -17.72 17.12
N MET A 68 17.45 -16.92 16.68
CA MET A 68 16.76 -15.93 17.49
C MET A 68 15.35 -16.42 17.80
N VAL A 69 14.87 -16.17 19.01
CA VAL A 69 13.46 -16.36 19.38
C VAL A 69 12.81 -15.01 19.54
N VAL A 70 11.70 -14.80 18.83
CA VAL A 70 10.87 -13.60 18.92
C VAL A 70 9.55 -13.98 19.57
N THR A 71 9.24 -13.42 20.72
CA THR A 71 8.02 -13.67 21.47
C THR A 71 7.11 -12.46 21.42
N THR A 72 5.90 -12.59 20.91
CA THR A 72 4.88 -11.54 20.96
C THR A 72 3.91 -11.84 22.10
N LYS A 73 3.73 -10.90 23.03
CA LYS A 73 2.74 -11.00 24.10
C LYS A 73 1.52 -10.16 23.74
N GLU A 74 0.41 -10.81 23.39
CA GLU A 74 -0.91 -10.24 23.62
C GLU A 74 -1.38 -10.57 25.04
N ASP A 75 -2.26 -9.74 25.60
CA ASP A 75 -2.77 -9.75 26.99
C ASP A 75 -3.26 -11.12 27.52
N LYS A 76 -3.34 -12.18 26.69
CA LYS A 76 -3.80 -13.52 27.10
C LYS A 76 -3.03 -14.73 26.54
N GLN A 77 -2.21 -14.62 25.49
CA GLN A 77 -1.46 -15.76 24.93
C GLN A 77 -0.14 -15.30 24.27
N PRO A 78 1.04 -15.78 24.72
CA PRO A 78 2.31 -15.49 24.06
C PRO A 78 2.49 -16.38 22.81
N SER A 79 2.94 -15.81 21.69
CA SER A 79 3.41 -16.56 20.52
C SER A 79 4.92 -16.40 20.39
N GLN A 80 5.65 -17.49 20.13
CA GLN A 80 7.11 -17.46 19.92
C GLN A 80 7.44 -17.69 18.45
N PHE A 81 8.56 -17.24 17.91
CA PHE A 81 8.99 -17.51 16.54
C PHE A 81 10.48 -17.81 16.57
N GLU A 82 10.90 -18.93 16.00
CA GLU A 82 12.31 -19.25 15.82
C GLU A 82 12.79 -18.76 14.46
N ILE A 83 13.81 -17.91 14.48
CA ILE A 83 14.44 -17.34 13.29
C ILE A 83 15.87 -17.89 13.23
N ALA A 84 16.07 -18.92 12.42
CA ALA A 84 17.39 -19.44 12.12
C ALA A 84 18.00 -18.64 10.97
N TYR A 85 19.24 -18.18 11.12
CA TYR A 85 19.94 -17.41 10.09
C TYR A 85 21.31 -17.97 9.80
N THR A 86 21.76 -17.79 8.55
CA THR A 86 23.12 -18.03 8.09
C THR A 86 23.55 -16.87 7.19
N VAL A 87 24.70 -16.28 7.47
CA VAL A 87 25.32 -15.21 6.68
C VAL A 87 26.69 -15.66 6.21
N HIS A 88 26.85 -15.85 4.91
CA HIS A 88 28.12 -16.18 4.26
C HIS A 88 28.88 -14.90 3.90
N HIS A 89 29.99 -14.67 4.59
CA HIS A 89 30.83 -13.47 4.49
C HIS A 89 32.29 -13.77 4.12
N GLY A 90 32.53 -14.90 3.43
CA GLY A 90 33.86 -15.30 2.96
C GLY A 90 34.47 -14.40 1.85
N PRO A 91 35.67 -14.75 1.32
CA PRO A 91 36.44 -13.87 0.42
C PRO A 91 35.69 -13.41 -0.84
N THR A 92 34.73 -14.21 -1.32
CA THR A 92 33.88 -13.88 -2.46
C THR A 92 32.85 -12.78 -2.15
N ALA A 93 32.49 -12.58 -0.88
CA ALA A 93 31.57 -11.53 -0.44
C ALA A 93 32.10 -10.12 -0.78
N LEU A 94 33.42 -9.96 -0.91
CA LEU A 94 34.04 -8.70 -1.34
C LEU A 94 33.66 -8.32 -2.79
N LEU A 95 33.34 -9.31 -3.62
CA LEU A 95 32.99 -9.12 -5.03
C LEU A 95 31.47 -9.17 -5.24
N THR A 96 30.79 -10.07 -4.53
CA THR A 96 29.37 -10.37 -4.77
C THR A 96 28.43 -9.80 -3.73
N GLY A 97 28.94 -9.31 -2.60
CA GLY A 97 28.14 -9.10 -1.39
C GLY A 97 28.04 -10.37 -0.53
N ALA A 98 27.74 -10.20 0.74
CA ALA A 98 27.49 -11.30 1.68
C ALA A 98 26.16 -11.97 1.34
N ARG A 99 26.12 -13.31 1.31
CA ARG A 99 24.87 -14.03 1.07
C ARG A 99 24.21 -14.33 2.40
N TYR A 100 22.90 -14.18 2.48
CA TYR A 100 22.14 -14.53 3.67
C TYR A 100 21.04 -15.53 3.34
N GLU A 101 20.73 -16.36 4.32
CA GLU A 101 19.63 -17.30 4.36
C GLU A 101 19.00 -17.22 5.74
N VAL A 102 17.69 -17.04 5.78
CA VAL A 102 16.90 -16.93 7.00
C VAL A 102 15.72 -17.89 6.85
N ASP A 103 15.59 -18.81 7.79
CA ASP A 103 14.47 -19.73 7.91
C ASP A 103 13.69 -19.36 9.16
N ILE A 104 12.40 -19.12 8.99
CA ILE A 104 11.48 -18.80 10.09
C ILE A 104 10.64 -20.04 10.34
N THR A 105 10.80 -20.60 11.54
CA THR A 105 10.16 -21.84 12.00
C THR A 105 9.41 -21.64 13.31
N ASN A 106 8.55 -22.62 13.63
CA ASN A 106 8.17 -22.98 14.99
C ASN A 106 7.50 -21.84 15.78
N THR A 107 6.21 -21.61 15.50
CA THR A 107 5.40 -20.69 16.31
C THR A 107 4.57 -21.40 17.35
N LEU A 108 5.09 -21.57 18.57
CA LEU A 108 4.31 -22.10 19.70
C LEU A 108 3.00 -21.31 19.88
N LEU A 109 1.87 -21.99 19.70
CA LEU A 109 0.55 -21.56 20.16
C LEU A 109 0.26 -22.34 21.46
N GLU A 110 0.21 -21.67 22.62
CA GLU A 110 -0.13 -22.39 23.86
C GLU A 110 -1.62 -22.81 23.88
N GLY A 111 -1.83 -24.13 23.95
CA GLY A 111 -3.09 -24.85 24.15
C GLY A 111 -2.78 -26.30 24.59
N ASP A 112 -3.80 -27.14 24.82
CA ASP A 112 -3.60 -28.53 25.32
C ASP A 112 -2.74 -29.43 24.39
N ASN A 113 -2.45 -28.99 23.17
CA ASN A 113 -1.51 -29.60 22.22
C ASN A 113 -0.46 -28.57 21.77
N GLU A 114 0.83 -28.92 21.80
CA GLU A 114 1.94 -28.12 21.26
C GLU A 114 1.90 -28.11 19.72
N GLU A 115 1.08 -27.26 19.13
CA GLU A 115 1.03 -27.06 17.68
C GLU A 115 1.68 -25.72 17.29
N THR A 116 2.42 -25.72 16.17
CA THR A 116 3.18 -24.56 15.70
C THR A 116 2.55 -23.94 14.46
N LEU A 117 2.70 -22.63 14.20
CA LEU A 117 2.20 -22.06 12.92
C LEU A 117 2.78 -22.82 11.71
N THR A 118 4.06 -23.20 11.75
CA THR A 118 4.67 -23.98 10.65
C THR A 118 4.10 -25.39 10.53
N SER A 119 3.80 -26.06 11.63
CA SER A 119 3.22 -27.41 11.59
C SER A 119 1.74 -27.38 11.20
N VAL A 120 0.99 -26.36 11.63
CA VAL A 120 -0.44 -26.21 11.33
C VAL A 120 -0.66 -25.71 9.91
N PHE A 121 0.04 -24.66 9.50
CA PHE A 121 -0.26 -23.94 8.25
C PHE A 121 0.65 -24.34 7.08
N PHE A 122 1.89 -24.74 7.36
CA PHE A 122 2.93 -24.90 6.34
C PHE A 122 3.54 -26.31 6.26
N GLN A 123 2.95 -27.30 6.96
CA GLN A 123 3.43 -28.70 6.95
C GLN A 123 4.92 -28.81 7.30
N ASP A 124 5.33 -28.11 8.36
CA ASP A 124 6.72 -28.02 8.85
C ASP A 124 7.71 -27.37 7.88
N LYS A 125 7.25 -26.75 6.79
CA LYS A 125 8.11 -25.98 5.88
C LYS A 125 8.33 -24.58 6.45
N PRO A 126 9.58 -24.09 6.48
CA PRO A 126 9.87 -22.74 6.92
C PRO A 126 9.41 -21.70 5.89
N ILE A 127 9.10 -20.50 6.39
CA ILE A 127 9.14 -19.30 5.55
C ILE A 127 10.61 -18.95 5.37
N THR A 128 11.04 -18.73 4.12
CA THR A 128 12.46 -18.53 3.82
C THR A 128 12.72 -17.14 3.24
N VAL A 129 13.84 -16.54 3.64
CA VAL A 129 14.38 -15.33 3.03
C VAL A 129 15.81 -15.58 2.62
N ARG A 130 16.09 -15.51 1.32
CA ARG A 130 17.42 -15.77 0.77
C ARG A 130 17.86 -14.63 -0.12
N GLY A 131 19.12 -14.22 -0.02
CA GLY A 131 19.58 -13.09 -0.81
C GLY A 131 21.06 -12.76 -0.67
N SER A 132 21.38 -11.54 -1.09
CA SER A 132 22.72 -10.98 -1.01
C SER A 132 22.69 -9.53 -0.59
N MET A 133 23.69 -9.14 0.17
CA MET A 133 23.82 -7.82 0.76
C MET A 133 25.18 -7.21 0.49
N ARG A 134 25.18 -5.92 0.17
CA ARG A 134 26.34 -5.05 0.04
C ARG A 134 26.24 -3.93 1.06
N SER A 135 27.27 -3.08 1.10
CA SER A 135 27.35 -1.96 2.05
C SER A 135 26.18 -0.97 1.93
N ASP A 136 25.57 -0.86 0.75
CA ASP A 136 24.58 0.15 0.39
C ASP A 136 23.33 -0.42 -0.29
N SER A 137 23.23 -1.75 -0.42
CA SER A 137 22.09 -2.43 -1.05
C SER A 137 21.87 -3.85 -0.54
N THR A 138 20.63 -4.31 -0.64
CA THR A 138 20.21 -5.68 -0.38
C THR A 138 19.27 -6.14 -1.47
N LYS A 139 19.30 -7.43 -1.80
CA LYS A 139 18.33 -8.05 -2.68
C LYS A 139 18.08 -9.49 -2.26
N GLY A 140 16.88 -9.97 -2.45
CA GLY A 140 16.54 -11.32 -2.07
C GLY A 140 15.19 -11.78 -2.57
N VAL A 141 14.85 -12.98 -2.13
CA VAL A 141 13.60 -13.66 -2.39
C VAL A 141 13.04 -14.10 -1.05
N PHE A 142 11.83 -13.66 -0.76
CA PHE A 142 10.99 -14.09 0.35
C PHE A 142 10.02 -15.14 -0.18
N THR A 143 9.99 -16.33 0.42
CA THR A 143 9.12 -17.42 0.01
C THR A 143 8.25 -17.85 1.19
N ILE A 144 6.94 -17.75 1.02
CA ILE A 144 5.97 -18.45 1.88
C ILE A 144 5.72 -19.81 1.21
N PRO A 145 5.87 -20.93 1.93
CA PRO A 145 5.62 -22.25 1.38
C PRO A 145 4.13 -22.43 1.04
N GLU A 146 3.82 -23.57 0.42
CA GLU A 146 2.43 -23.94 0.18
C GLU A 146 1.67 -24.03 1.51
N VAL A 147 0.41 -23.60 1.45
CA VAL A 147 -0.52 -23.66 2.58
C VAL A 147 -1.52 -24.77 2.28
N ASN A 148 -1.75 -25.65 3.24
CA ASN A 148 -2.80 -26.65 3.15
C ASN A 148 -3.19 -27.11 4.55
N PHE A 149 -4.27 -26.52 5.08
CA PHE A 149 -4.78 -26.83 6.41
C PHE A 149 -6.30 -26.69 6.48
N THR A 150 -6.90 -27.30 7.51
CA THR A 150 -8.33 -27.20 7.82
C THR A 150 -8.50 -26.70 9.25
N MET A 151 -9.29 -25.64 9.44
CA MET A 151 -9.62 -25.07 10.75
C MET A 151 -11.09 -24.67 10.78
N ASP A 152 -11.83 -25.12 11.80
CA ASP A 152 -13.26 -24.81 12.00
C ASP A 152 -14.13 -25.04 10.74
N ASN A 153 -13.99 -26.22 10.10
CA ASN A 153 -14.61 -26.58 8.81
C ASN A 153 -14.20 -25.71 7.59
N ASN A 154 -13.25 -24.80 7.74
CA ASN A 154 -12.67 -24.06 6.61
C ASN A 154 -11.37 -24.74 6.19
N THR A 155 -11.26 -25.12 4.92
CA THR A 155 -10.04 -25.61 4.30
C THR A 155 -9.41 -24.51 3.48
N PHE A 156 -8.11 -24.32 3.64
CA PHE A 156 -7.33 -23.31 2.93
C PHE A 156 -6.19 -23.99 2.19
N VAL A 157 -6.10 -23.75 0.88
CA VAL A 157 -5.05 -24.30 0.01
C VAL A 157 -4.43 -23.16 -0.77
N SER A 158 -3.10 -23.05 -0.77
CA SER A 158 -2.39 -22.03 -1.55
C SER A 158 -1.09 -22.58 -2.10
N ALA A 159 -0.80 -22.22 -3.35
CA ALA A 159 0.53 -22.41 -3.91
C ALA A 159 1.56 -21.50 -3.17
N PRO A 160 2.87 -21.84 -3.21
CA PRO A 160 3.90 -21.01 -2.60
C PRO A 160 3.85 -19.56 -3.11
N VAL A 161 3.95 -18.60 -2.19
CA VAL A 161 4.05 -17.17 -2.52
C VAL A 161 5.51 -16.80 -2.61
N VAL A 162 5.92 -16.20 -3.73
CA VAL A 162 7.29 -15.77 -3.96
C VAL A 162 7.32 -14.26 -4.13
N THR A 163 8.14 -13.59 -3.34
CA THR A 163 8.33 -12.14 -3.39
C THR A 163 9.80 -11.80 -3.56
N ASN A 164 10.15 -11.22 -4.70
CA ASN A 164 11.48 -10.68 -4.95
C ASN A 164 11.55 -9.25 -4.40
N PHE A 165 12.66 -8.90 -3.77
CA PHE A 165 12.90 -7.55 -3.30
C PHE A 165 14.31 -7.08 -3.62
N GLU A 166 14.45 -5.78 -3.79
CA GLU A 166 15.70 -5.05 -3.85
C GLU A 166 15.52 -3.74 -3.11
N ALA A 167 16.51 -3.37 -2.29
CA ALA A 167 16.52 -2.10 -1.58
C ALA A 167 17.94 -1.53 -1.56
N SER A 168 18.08 -0.22 -1.67
CA SER A 168 19.36 0.47 -1.74
C SER A 168 19.25 1.91 -1.24
N ARG A 169 20.40 2.58 -1.09
CA ARG A 169 20.49 3.97 -0.59
C ARG A 169 19.83 4.11 0.78
N PHE A 170 20.32 3.37 1.75
CA PHE A 170 19.81 3.46 3.11
C PHE A 170 20.14 4.82 3.73
N ASN A 171 19.14 5.49 4.28
CA ASN A 171 19.30 6.76 4.99
C ASN A 171 19.95 6.55 6.37
N ALA A 172 20.12 7.64 7.14
CA ALA A 172 20.75 7.60 8.47
C ALA A 172 19.96 6.75 9.49
N TYR A 173 18.67 6.50 9.22
CA TYR A 173 17.78 5.67 10.04
C TYR A 173 17.76 4.21 9.62
N GLY A 174 18.44 3.84 8.52
CA GLY A 174 18.43 2.49 7.98
C GLY A 174 17.22 2.16 7.10
N ASN A 175 16.41 3.15 6.71
CA ASN A 175 15.33 2.98 5.74
C ASN A 175 15.88 3.14 4.31
N PRO A 176 15.45 2.31 3.34
CA PRO A 176 15.91 2.45 1.96
C PRO A 176 15.19 3.58 1.22
N ASP A 177 15.94 4.56 0.73
CA ASP A 177 15.43 5.62 -0.17
C ASP A 177 15.04 5.06 -1.55
N GLN A 178 15.45 3.83 -1.86
CA GLN A 178 15.11 3.14 -3.10
C GLN A 178 14.78 1.68 -2.84
N TYR A 179 13.59 1.23 -3.24
CA TYR A 179 13.25 -0.19 -3.20
C TYR A 179 12.35 -0.61 -4.35
N THR A 180 12.37 -1.91 -4.63
CA THR A 180 11.39 -2.61 -5.47
C THR A 180 10.98 -3.89 -4.77
N LEU A 181 9.69 -4.21 -4.82
CA LEU A 181 9.08 -5.39 -4.27
C LEU A 181 8.17 -5.97 -5.34
N ASN A 182 8.33 -7.24 -5.69
CA ASN A 182 7.54 -7.91 -6.72
C ASN A 182 7.14 -9.28 -6.20
N GLY A 183 5.86 -9.48 -5.88
CA GLY A 183 5.39 -10.77 -5.42
C GLY A 183 4.30 -11.37 -6.28
N HIS A 184 4.20 -12.69 -6.15
CA HIS A 184 3.33 -13.54 -6.95
C HIS A 184 2.69 -14.59 -6.06
N LEU A 185 1.36 -14.58 -6.03
CA LEU A 185 0.51 -15.61 -5.45
C LEU A 185 -0.16 -16.35 -6.62
N PRO A 186 0.30 -17.56 -6.97
CA PRO A 186 -0.23 -18.28 -8.13
C PRO A 186 -1.68 -18.72 -7.95
N SER A 187 -2.05 -19.20 -6.76
CA SER A 187 -3.41 -19.59 -6.44
C SER A 187 -3.67 -19.60 -4.93
N PHE A 188 -4.90 -19.29 -4.55
CA PHE A 188 -5.40 -19.41 -3.19
C PHE A 188 -6.87 -19.84 -3.24
N LEU A 189 -7.18 -20.92 -2.53
CA LEU A 189 -8.50 -21.50 -2.41
C LEU A 189 -8.87 -21.56 -0.94
N ALA A 190 -10.01 -20.99 -0.57
CA ALA A 190 -10.63 -21.13 0.74
C ALA A 190 -12.03 -21.71 0.58
N THR A 191 -12.29 -22.85 1.23
CA THR A 191 -13.56 -23.57 1.12
C THR A 191 -14.11 -23.89 2.50
N ASN A 192 -15.41 -23.71 2.70
CA ASN A 192 -16.14 -24.28 3.82
C ASN A 192 -17.40 -24.98 3.32
N ASP A 193 -18.27 -25.40 4.25
CA ASP A 193 -19.49 -26.16 3.94
C ASP A 193 -20.43 -25.46 2.95
N PHE A 194 -20.37 -24.13 2.84
CA PHE A 194 -21.30 -23.32 2.05
C PHE A 194 -20.62 -22.42 1.03
N THR A 195 -19.35 -22.07 1.20
CA THR A 195 -18.66 -21.03 0.44
C THR A 195 -17.32 -21.51 -0.07
N THR A 196 -17.04 -21.25 -1.34
CA THR A 196 -15.73 -21.40 -1.95
C THR A 196 -15.27 -20.05 -2.48
N ALA A 197 -14.09 -19.60 -2.06
CA ALA A 197 -13.39 -18.46 -2.61
C ALA A 197 -12.11 -18.95 -3.32
N ASP A 198 -12.02 -18.72 -4.61
CA ASP A 198 -10.88 -19.07 -5.46
C ASP A 198 -10.24 -17.81 -6.03
N ILE A 199 -8.95 -17.63 -5.80
CA ILE A 199 -8.13 -16.53 -6.28
C ILE A 199 -7.03 -17.12 -7.15
N THR A 200 -6.96 -16.66 -8.39
CA THR A 200 -5.97 -17.09 -9.38
C THR A 200 -5.03 -15.95 -9.75
N ASN A 201 -3.73 -16.25 -9.71
CA ASN A 201 -2.63 -15.46 -10.26
C ASN A 201 -2.67 -13.97 -9.86
N VAL A 202 -2.47 -13.70 -8.56
CA VAL A 202 -2.26 -12.35 -8.05
C VAL A 202 -0.80 -11.97 -8.17
N ARG A 203 -0.53 -10.83 -8.80
CA ARG A 203 0.79 -10.21 -8.83
C ARG A 203 0.70 -8.85 -8.17
N PHE A 204 1.71 -8.52 -7.39
CA PHE A 204 1.85 -7.17 -6.85
C PHE A 204 3.26 -6.67 -7.11
N SER A 205 3.37 -5.41 -7.46
CA SER A 205 4.64 -4.69 -7.52
C SER A 205 4.52 -3.42 -6.68
N ALA A 206 5.58 -3.05 -5.99
CA ALA A 206 5.70 -1.78 -5.31
C ALA A 206 7.12 -1.27 -5.48
N TYR A 207 7.27 0.03 -5.70
CA TYR A 207 8.59 0.62 -5.84
C TYR A 207 8.63 2.04 -5.28
N ASN A 208 9.83 2.45 -4.92
CA ASN A 208 10.13 3.77 -4.42
C ASN A 208 11.52 4.18 -4.87
N ASP A 209 11.68 5.43 -5.27
CA ASP A 209 12.92 6.08 -5.64
C ASP A 209 12.78 7.57 -5.29
N PHE A 210 12.63 7.87 -4.01
CA PHE A 210 12.64 9.25 -3.50
C PHE A 210 14.04 9.72 -3.14
N THR A 211 14.27 11.00 -3.36
CA THR A 211 15.45 11.73 -2.93
C THR A 211 15.02 13.08 -2.39
N LYS A 212 15.91 13.79 -1.69
CA LYS A 212 15.68 15.18 -1.24
C LYS A 212 15.33 16.19 -2.34
N LYS A 213 15.47 15.82 -3.62
CA LYS A 213 15.18 16.68 -4.78
C LYS A 213 13.90 16.28 -5.53
N GLY A 214 13.22 15.24 -5.06
CA GLY A 214 12.09 14.64 -5.75
C GLY A 214 12.30 13.15 -5.98
N GLY A 215 11.34 12.53 -6.64
CA GLY A 215 11.37 11.11 -6.93
C GLY A 215 10.06 10.57 -7.46
N ARG A 216 9.96 9.25 -7.45
CA ARG A 216 8.75 8.54 -7.81
C ARG A 216 8.54 7.32 -6.92
N GLY A 217 7.30 6.96 -6.71
CA GLY A 217 6.91 5.69 -6.12
C GLY A 217 5.63 5.20 -6.75
N GLY A 218 5.34 3.92 -6.61
CA GLY A 218 4.10 3.38 -7.12
C GLY A 218 3.83 1.99 -6.61
N ALA A 219 2.60 1.55 -6.83
CA ALA A 219 2.16 0.20 -6.52
C ALA A 219 1.20 -0.28 -7.62
N GLU A 220 1.45 -1.49 -8.10
CA GLU A 220 0.63 -2.17 -9.08
C GLU A 220 0.13 -3.48 -8.46
N THR A 221 -1.12 -3.85 -8.69
CA THR A 221 -1.69 -5.15 -8.34
C THR A 221 -2.54 -5.63 -9.50
N SER A 222 -2.27 -6.83 -9.98
CA SER A 222 -3.07 -7.50 -10.99
C SER A 222 -3.62 -8.81 -10.45
N LEU A 223 -4.85 -9.13 -10.79
CA LEU A 223 -5.57 -10.34 -10.45
C LEU A 223 -6.15 -10.91 -11.74
N GLU A 224 -5.84 -12.16 -12.06
CA GLU A 224 -6.42 -12.83 -13.23
C GLU A 224 -7.87 -13.20 -12.96
N ALA A 225 -8.16 -13.85 -11.83
CA ALA A 225 -9.52 -14.19 -11.46
C ALA A 225 -9.73 -14.27 -9.94
N LEU A 226 -10.88 -13.78 -9.47
CA LEU A 226 -11.45 -14.08 -8.15
C LEU A 226 -12.86 -14.61 -8.37
N GLN A 227 -13.19 -15.75 -7.77
CA GLN A 227 -14.54 -16.30 -7.77
C GLN A 227 -14.99 -16.62 -6.35
N ILE A 228 -16.20 -16.20 -5.98
CA ILE A 228 -16.86 -16.61 -4.75
C ILE A 228 -18.16 -17.32 -5.12
N VAL A 229 -18.23 -18.59 -4.75
CA VAL A 229 -19.41 -19.45 -4.91
C VAL A 229 -19.99 -19.73 -3.53
N GLN A 230 -21.27 -19.45 -3.34
CA GLN A 230 -22.00 -19.77 -2.12
C GLN A 230 -23.21 -20.66 -2.45
N ASP A 231 -23.39 -21.77 -1.75
CA ASP A 231 -24.52 -22.70 -1.94
C ASP A 231 -24.68 -23.21 -3.40
N ASN A 232 -23.56 -23.33 -4.11
CA ASN A 232 -23.45 -23.62 -5.56
C ASN A 232 -23.91 -22.50 -6.50
N GLU A 233 -24.15 -21.30 -5.99
CA GLU A 233 -24.44 -20.10 -6.78
C GLU A 233 -23.22 -19.18 -6.79
N GLN A 234 -22.87 -18.63 -7.95
CA GLN A 234 -21.78 -17.66 -8.05
C GLN A 234 -22.27 -16.31 -7.52
N VAL A 235 -21.66 -15.83 -6.43
CA VAL A 235 -22.04 -14.56 -5.78
C VAL A 235 -21.16 -13.41 -6.27
N LEU A 236 -19.88 -13.70 -6.54
CA LEU A 236 -18.91 -12.73 -7.05
C LEU A 236 -17.99 -13.41 -8.06
N ARG A 237 -17.72 -12.74 -9.18
CA ARG A 237 -16.59 -13.06 -10.06
C ARG A 237 -15.94 -11.78 -10.55
N ILE A 238 -14.62 -11.73 -10.46
CA ILE A 238 -13.80 -10.62 -10.98
C ILE A 238 -12.77 -11.24 -11.91
N GLU A 239 -12.60 -10.67 -13.11
CA GLU A 239 -11.61 -11.12 -14.09
C GLU A 239 -10.75 -9.97 -14.58
N ASP A 240 -9.46 -10.26 -14.76
CA ASP A 240 -8.44 -9.35 -15.29
C ASP A 240 -8.45 -7.96 -14.63
N MET A 241 -8.54 -7.96 -13.29
CA MET A 241 -8.50 -6.73 -12.51
C MET A 241 -7.07 -6.23 -12.38
N THR A 242 -6.86 -4.96 -12.70
CA THR A 242 -5.60 -4.25 -12.49
C THR A 242 -5.84 -2.98 -11.69
N PHE A 243 -4.92 -2.71 -10.78
CA PHE A 243 -4.85 -1.53 -9.95
C PHE A 243 -3.43 -0.99 -10.07
N ASP A 244 -3.26 0.25 -10.48
CA ASP A 244 -1.96 0.93 -10.52
C ASP A 244 -2.09 2.33 -9.91
N THR A 245 -1.10 2.71 -9.12
CA THR A 245 -0.94 4.06 -8.62
C THR A 245 0.51 4.48 -8.77
N GLU A 246 0.73 5.66 -9.31
CA GLU A 246 2.05 6.27 -9.44
C GLU A 246 2.04 7.65 -8.80
N LEU A 247 3.05 7.91 -7.99
CA LEU A 247 3.32 9.18 -7.34
C LEU A 247 4.63 9.74 -7.89
N LYS A 248 4.61 10.97 -8.42
CA LYS A 248 5.79 11.70 -8.87
C LYS A 248 5.89 13.01 -8.09
N ILE A 249 7.02 13.24 -7.45
CA ILE A 249 7.28 14.47 -6.72
C ILE A 249 8.47 15.19 -7.35
N LYS A 250 8.25 16.40 -7.86
CA LYS A 250 9.33 17.29 -8.34
C LYS A 250 9.08 18.70 -7.81
N ARG A 251 8.64 19.61 -8.69
CA ARG A 251 8.14 20.93 -8.28
C ARG A 251 6.71 20.83 -7.72
N GLU A 252 5.95 19.89 -8.26
CA GLU A 252 4.60 19.57 -7.82
C GLU A 252 4.50 18.05 -7.60
N LEU A 253 3.55 17.66 -6.75
CA LEU A 253 3.02 16.32 -6.65
C LEU A 253 2.15 16.04 -7.86
N VAL A 254 2.37 14.91 -8.51
CA VAL A 254 1.45 14.32 -9.49
C VAL A 254 1.17 12.90 -9.03
N ASN A 255 -0.10 12.59 -8.78
CA ASN A 255 -0.55 11.23 -8.54
C ASN A 255 -1.45 10.80 -9.69
N THR A 256 -1.18 9.63 -10.25
CA THR A 256 -2.05 8.95 -11.21
C THR A 256 -2.54 7.66 -10.59
N PHE A 257 -3.79 7.32 -10.86
CA PHE A 257 -4.42 6.09 -10.41
C PHE A 257 -5.20 5.49 -11.56
N HIS A 258 -5.09 4.18 -11.73
CA HIS A 258 -5.74 3.38 -12.73
C HIS A 258 -6.37 2.16 -12.06
N LEU A 259 -7.66 1.95 -12.29
CA LEU A 259 -8.37 0.71 -11.97
C LEU A 259 -9.03 0.21 -13.24
N ALA A 260 -8.79 -1.03 -13.61
CA ALA A 260 -9.49 -1.67 -14.72
C ALA A 260 -9.87 -3.11 -14.39
N PHE A 261 -10.91 -3.62 -15.03
CA PHE A 261 -11.31 -5.03 -15.00
C PHE A 261 -12.01 -5.40 -16.31
N GLU A 262 -11.87 -6.66 -16.74
CA GLU A 262 -12.64 -7.16 -17.90
C GLU A 262 -14.07 -7.47 -17.49
N THR A 263 -14.23 -8.21 -16.38
CA THR A 263 -15.53 -8.66 -15.87
C THR A 263 -15.62 -8.46 -14.36
N LEU A 264 -16.77 -7.97 -13.89
CA LEU A 264 -17.19 -7.93 -12.48
C LEU A 264 -18.65 -8.38 -12.41
N GLU A 265 -18.87 -9.64 -12.05
CA GLU A 265 -20.19 -10.21 -11.82
C GLU A 265 -20.50 -10.19 -10.32
N VAL A 266 -21.61 -9.56 -9.94
CA VAL A 266 -22.12 -9.54 -8.57
C VAL A 266 -23.59 -9.92 -8.61
N LEU A 267 -23.92 -11.10 -8.09
CA LEU A 267 -25.28 -11.67 -8.19
C LEU A 267 -25.77 -11.66 -9.65
N ASP A 268 -26.85 -10.94 -9.94
CA ASP A 268 -27.49 -10.83 -11.26
C ASP A 268 -26.90 -9.73 -12.16
N TYR A 269 -25.90 -8.99 -11.69
CA TYR A 269 -25.30 -7.87 -12.43
C TYR A 269 -23.94 -8.25 -12.98
N SER A 270 -23.74 -8.09 -14.29
CA SER A 270 -22.45 -8.29 -14.96
C SER A 270 -21.90 -6.97 -15.50
N PHE A 271 -20.91 -6.40 -14.81
CA PHE A 271 -20.18 -5.25 -15.31
C PHE A 271 -19.03 -5.70 -16.19
N THR A 272 -18.85 -5.08 -17.36
CA THR A 272 -17.74 -5.39 -18.27
C THR A 272 -17.01 -4.15 -18.73
N ASN A 273 -15.74 -4.33 -19.11
CA ASN A 273 -14.83 -3.26 -19.56
C ASN A 273 -14.76 -2.08 -18.58
N GLY A 274 -14.70 -2.37 -17.28
CA GLY A 274 -14.62 -1.35 -16.25
C GLY A 274 -13.28 -0.64 -16.26
N GLN A 275 -13.28 0.69 -16.29
CA GLN A 275 -12.07 1.53 -16.22
C GLN A 275 -12.33 2.79 -15.39
N PHE A 276 -11.41 3.11 -14.50
CA PHE A 276 -11.38 4.36 -13.75
C PHE A 276 -9.95 4.89 -13.67
N ASP A 277 -9.72 6.00 -14.37
CA ASP A 277 -8.44 6.70 -14.48
C ASP A 277 -8.58 8.08 -13.85
N GLN A 278 -7.69 8.41 -12.92
CA GLN A 278 -7.63 9.75 -12.33
C GLN A 278 -6.21 10.28 -12.24
N THR A 279 -6.10 11.60 -12.33
CA THR A 279 -4.87 12.36 -12.14
C THR A 279 -5.10 13.50 -11.15
N LEU A 280 -4.33 13.52 -10.07
CA LEU A 280 -4.23 14.65 -9.14
C LEU A 280 -2.89 15.36 -9.34
N LYS A 281 -2.90 16.69 -9.47
CA LYS A 281 -1.68 17.50 -9.59
C LYS A 281 -1.80 18.88 -8.96
N GLY A 282 -0.65 19.52 -8.76
CA GLY A 282 -0.55 20.91 -8.32
C GLY A 282 -0.56 21.09 -6.81
N ILE A 283 -0.19 20.06 -6.05
CA ILE A 283 0.23 20.20 -4.65
C ILE A 283 1.74 20.45 -4.66
N ASP A 284 2.24 21.30 -3.76
CA ASP A 284 3.66 21.65 -3.68
C ASP A 284 4.57 20.43 -3.46
N GLY A 285 5.52 20.24 -4.37
CA GLY A 285 6.43 19.10 -4.32
C GLY A 285 7.35 19.13 -3.09
N PRO A 286 8.04 20.26 -2.81
CA PRO A 286 8.86 20.42 -1.61
C PRO A 286 8.10 20.14 -0.31
N ALA A 287 6.88 20.66 -0.13
CA ALA A 287 6.06 20.36 1.05
C ALA A 287 5.79 18.86 1.20
N MET A 288 5.52 18.15 0.10
CA MET A 288 5.32 16.70 0.13
C MET A 288 6.58 15.92 0.47
N LEU A 289 7.77 16.37 0.02
CA LEU A 289 9.04 15.78 0.44
C LEU A 289 9.29 15.98 1.94
N ASP A 290 9.00 17.17 2.47
CA ASP A 290 9.13 17.45 3.90
C ASP A 290 8.15 16.60 4.74
N ILE A 291 6.93 16.32 4.23
CA ILE A 291 6.00 15.38 4.87
C ILE A 291 6.57 13.96 4.90
N VAL A 292 7.21 13.51 3.82
CA VAL A 292 7.89 12.20 3.77
C VAL A 292 9.02 12.14 4.80
N ASP A 293 9.86 13.17 4.86
CA ASP A 293 10.95 13.27 5.86
C ASP A 293 10.40 13.23 7.30
N VAL A 294 9.30 13.94 7.58
CA VAL A 294 8.62 13.90 8.89
C VAL A 294 8.03 12.51 9.17
N ALA A 295 7.43 11.84 8.19
CA ALA A 295 6.89 10.49 8.37
C ALA A 295 8.00 9.48 8.70
N GLU A 296 9.15 9.58 8.04
CA GLU A 296 10.33 8.75 8.32
C GLU A 296 10.88 9.02 9.72
N GLN A 297 10.97 10.30 10.13
CA GLN A 297 11.41 10.67 11.47
C GLN A 297 10.42 10.20 12.54
N ALA A 298 9.12 10.41 12.33
CA ALA A 298 8.05 9.99 13.23
C ALA A 298 8.07 8.47 13.47
N GLN A 299 8.29 7.70 12.40
CA GLN A 299 8.43 6.24 12.50
C GLN A 299 9.67 5.84 13.31
N TYR A 300 10.80 6.53 13.11
CA TYR A 300 12.06 6.25 13.80
C TYR A 300 12.00 6.60 15.29
N GLU A 301 11.46 7.78 15.61
CA GLU A 301 11.33 8.30 16.97
C GLU A 301 10.09 7.76 17.71
N GLN A 302 9.27 6.94 17.04
CA GLN A 302 8.03 6.36 17.58
C GLN A 302 7.06 7.42 18.09
N TRP A 303 6.88 8.47 17.30
CA TRP A 303 5.93 9.53 17.62
C TRP A 303 4.53 8.94 17.80
N GLU A 304 3.83 9.43 18.82
CA GLU A 304 2.40 9.18 18.96
C GLU A 304 1.64 9.80 17.79
N GLU A 305 0.43 9.31 17.52
CA GLU A 305 -0.40 9.81 16.41
C GLU A 305 -0.58 11.34 16.48
N SER A 306 -0.73 11.90 17.68
CA SER A 306 -0.83 13.34 17.89
C SER A 306 0.43 14.11 17.50
N GLU A 307 1.62 13.57 17.77
CA GLU A 307 2.90 14.19 17.43
C GLU A 307 3.15 14.13 15.92
N MET A 308 2.78 13.00 15.29
CA MET A 308 2.80 12.85 13.83
C MET A 308 1.87 13.87 13.15
N ILE A 309 0.63 13.99 13.63
CA ILE A 309 -0.32 14.98 13.12
C ILE A 309 0.23 16.40 13.30
N GLU A 310 0.82 16.72 14.46
CA GLU A 310 1.44 18.02 14.70
C GLU A 310 2.62 18.29 13.76
N GLY A 311 3.48 17.29 13.54
CA GLY A 311 4.57 17.36 12.56
C GLY A 311 4.09 17.67 11.15
N PHE A 312 3.08 16.93 10.66
CA PHE A 312 2.48 17.18 9.35
C PHE A 312 1.85 18.57 9.26
N LEU A 313 1.10 18.99 10.29
CA LEU A 313 0.50 20.32 10.34
C LEU A 313 1.57 21.43 10.33
N ASN A 314 2.71 21.22 10.99
CA ASN A 314 3.81 22.19 10.98
C ASN A 314 4.44 22.33 9.59
N VAL A 315 4.62 21.23 8.86
CA VAL A 315 5.06 21.28 7.45
C VAL A 315 4.03 22.03 6.59
N LEU A 316 2.75 21.66 6.69
CA LEU A 316 1.68 22.33 5.92
C LEU A 316 1.61 23.84 6.22
N LYS A 317 1.80 24.26 7.48
CA LYS A 317 1.83 25.67 7.87
C LYS A 317 3.07 26.41 7.38
N ALA A 318 4.23 25.74 7.37
CA ALA A 318 5.48 26.30 6.86
C ALA A 318 5.39 26.57 5.35
N HIS A 319 4.73 25.67 4.63
CA HIS A 319 4.51 25.75 3.17
C HIS A 319 3.18 26.35 2.78
N ALA A 320 2.40 26.91 3.71
CA ALA A 320 1.01 27.29 3.46
C ALA A 320 0.84 28.18 2.22
N ASP A 321 1.73 29.14 2.01
CA ASP A 321 1.64 30.11 0.91
C ASP A 321 2.05 29.52 -0.46
N THR A 322 2.71 28.36 -0.47
CA THR A 322 3.15 27.65 -1.68
C THR A 322 2.47 26.30 -1.88
N LEU A 323 1.71 25.81 -0.89
CA LEU A 323 1.17 24.46 -0.80
C LEU A 323 0.31 24.04 -2.01
N ILE A 324 -0.39 25.00 -2.60
CA ILE A 324 -1.15 24.81 -3.83
C ILE A 324 -0.47 25.57 -4.98
N ALA A 325 -0.33 24.89 -6.11
CA ALA A 325 0.11 25.51 -7.35
C ALA A 325 -0.90 26.57 -7.82
N GLN A 326 -0.58 27.27 -8.90
CA GLN A 326 -1.51 28.26 -9.45
C GLN A 326 -2.85 27.66 -9.90
N ASN A 327 -2.83 26.40 -10.36
CA ASN A 327 -4.00 25.69 -10.87
C ASN A 327 -3.93 24.21 -10.50
N PRO A 328 -4.07 23.81 -9.22
CA PRO A 328 -4.17 22.41 -8.88
C PRO A 328 -5.40 21.81 -9.54
N THR A 329 -5.25 20.59 -10.02
CA THR A 329 -6.26 19.91 -10.82
C THR A 329 -6.46 18.51 -10.27
N TYR A 330 -7.72 18.15 -10.05
CA TYR A 330 -8.17 16.77 -9.95
C TYR A 330 -8.92 16.43 -11.24
N LYS A 331 -8.44 15.43 -11.97
CA LYS A 331 -9.00 15.01 -13.25
C LYS A 331 -9.43 13.56 -13.16
N VAL A 332 -10.66 13.26 -13.57
CA VAL A 332 -11.08 11.92 -13.95
C VAL A 332 -10.83 11.83 -15.46
N ASP A 333 -9.77 11.14 -15.84
CA ASP A 333 -9.37 10.95 -17.24
C ASP A 333 -10.34 10.02 -17.97
N ARG A 334 -10.88 9.03 -17.25
CA ARG A 334 -11.87 8.10 -17.74
C ARG A 334 -12.63 7.46 -16.58
N LEU A 335 -13.93 7.38 -16.69
CA LEU A 335 -14.80 6.48 -15.95
C LEU A 335 -15.66 5.77 -16.98
N HIS A 336 -15.53 4.46 -17.09
CA HIS A 336 -16.22 3.69 -18.12
C HIS A 336 -16.63 2.32 -17.57
N ALA A 337 -17.86 1.90 -17.86
CA ALA A 337 -18.32 0.54 -17.61
C ALA A 337 -19.54 0.22 -18.47
N HIS A 338 -19.70 -1.05 -18.81
CA HIS A 338 -20.93 -1.61 -19.35
C HIS A 338 -21.61 -2.45 -18.27
N LEU A 339 -22.94 -2.52 -18.27
CA LEU A 339 -23.74 -3.38 -17.42
C LEU A 339 -24.59 -4.28 -18.32
N ASN A 340 -24.45 -5.59 -18.15
CA ASN A 340 -25.14 -6.61 -18.94
C ASN A 340 -24.95 -6.45 -20.46
N GLY A 341 -23.81 -5.92 -20.88
CA GLY A 341 -23.43 -5.69 -22.29
C GLY A 341 -23.81 -4.33 -22.86
N GLU A 342 -24.61 -3.54 -22.14
CA GLU A 342 -25.01 -2.18 -22.53
C GLU A 342 -24.18 -1.14 -21.79
N LEU A 343 -24.04 0.07 -22.35
CA LEU A 343 -23.35 1.16 -21.67
C LEU A 343 -23.99 1.38 -20.29
N PHE A 344 -23.18 1.48 -19.23
CA PHE A 344 -23.65 1.89 -17.90
C PHE A 344 -23.26 3.33 -17.62
N VAL A 345 -21.99 3.65 -17.80
CA VAL A 345 -21.46 5.01 -17.65
C VAL A 345 -20.24 5.21 -18.55
N GLN A 346 -20.12 6.41 -19.11
CA GLN A 346 -18.89 6.92 -19.66
C GLN A 346 -18.75 8.37 -19.23
N ALA A 347 -17.71 8.72 -18.48
CA ALA A 347 -17.49 10.07 -18.03
C ALA A 347 -16.00 10.45 -18.03
N GLU A 348 -15.77 11.75 -18.22
CA GLU A 348 -14.50 12.42 -18.00
C GLU A 348 -14.77 13.76 -17.33
N GLY A 349 -13.80 14.28 -16.60
CA GLY A 349 -13.95 15.59 -16.02
C GLY A 349 -12.71 16.11 -15.33
N ALA A 350 -12.68 17.41 -15.11
CA ALA A 350 -11.63 18.08 -14.38
C ALA A 350 -12.23 19.11 -13.42
N LEU A 351 -11.73 19.09 -12.19
CA LEU A 351 -11.89 20.15 -11.21
C LEU A 351 -10.55 20.87 -11.09
N THR A 352 -10.53 22.16 -11.38
CA THR A 352 -9.34 23.02 -11.26
C THR A 352 -9.64 24.16 -10.30
N LEU A 353 -8.74 24.41 -9.36
CA LEU A 353 -8.85 25.59 -8.51
C LEU A 353 -7.96 26.69 -9.08
N ASN A 354 -8.55 27.81 -9.48
CA ASN A 354 -7.80 28.96 -9.95
C ASN A 354 -7.28 29.77 -8.76
N ALA A 355 -6.05 29.50 -8.32
CA ALA A 355 -5.49 30.11 -7.12
C ALA A 355 -5.33 31.64 -7.24
N SER A 356 -5.30 32.21 -8.45
CA SER A 356 -5.25 33.66 -8.64
C SER A 356 -6.53 34.39 -8.22
N LYS A 357 -7.65 33.66 -8.08
CA LYS A 357 -8.93 34.19 -7.58
C LYS A 357 -9.07 34.04 -6.06
N LEU A 358 -8.13 33.35 -5.40
CA LEU A 358 -8.14 33.18 -3.97
C LEU A 358 -7.49 34.40 -3.27
N PRO A 359 -7.92 34.72 -2.04
CA PRO A 359 -7.23 35.73 -1.23
C PRO A 359 -5.77 35.36 -0.95
N ASP A 360 -4.94 36.37 -0.73
CA ASP A 360 -3.59 36.16 -0.21
C ASP A 360 -3.65 35.38 1.12
N ASN A 361 -2.69 34.46 1.32
CA ASN A 361 -2.60 33.60 2.50
C ASN A 361 -3.84 32.71 2.73
N PHE A 362 -4.63 32.41 1.68
CA PHE A 362 -5.84 31.59 1.79
C PHE A 362 -5.61 30.24 2.50
N MET A 363 -4.59 29.48 2.08
CA MET A 363 -4.26 28.19 2.68
C MET A 363 -3.80 28.34 4.13
N ARG A 364 -3.03 29.40 4.45
CA ARG A 364 -2.63 29.71 5.83
C ARG A 364 -3.85 29.97 6.71
N ASN A 365 -4.80 30.76 6.21
CA ASN A 365 -6.05 31.03 6.93
C ASN A 365 -6.89 29.75 7.12
N ILE A 366 -6.94 28.84 6.14
CA ILE A 366 -7.64 27.54 6.30
C ILE A 366 -6.96 26.67 7.37
N LEU A 367 -5.64 26.62 7.39
CA LEU A 367 -4.89 25.80 8.34
C LEU A 367 -4.90 26.38 9.77
N GLU A 368 -5.04 27.70 9.91
CA GLU A 368 -5.04 28.40 11.21
C GLU A 368 -6.44 28.67 11.77
N SER A 369 -7.47 28.77 10.92
CA SER A 369 -8.85 29.04 11.33
C SER A 369 -9.75 27.81 11.24
N LYS A 370 -10.69 27.65 12.18
CA LYS A 370 -11.84 26.76 12.01
C LYS A 370 -12.77 27.37 10.97
N SER A 371 -12.50 27.13 9.68
CA SER A 371 -13.34 27.38 8.50
C SER A 371 -14.56 28.31 8.71
N ASP A 372 -14.46 29.57 8.29
CA ASP A 372 -15.61 30.49 8.24
C ASP A 372 -16.32 30.37 6.88
N ILE A 373 -17.65 30.52 6.84
CA ILE A 373 -18.52 30.35 5.66
C ILE A 373 -18.06 31.20 4.45
N SER A 374 -17.40 32.33 4.73
CA SER A 374 -16.79 33.22 3.73
C SER A 374 -15.70 32.54 2.88
N SER A 375 -14.89 31.65 3.48
CA SER A 375 -13.83 30.91 2.80
C SER A 375 -14.39 29.87 1.81
N ALA A 376 -15.53 29.24 2.15
CA ALA A 376 -16.21 28.29 1.28
C ALA A 376 -16.80 28.97 0.02
N LEU A 377 -17.40 30.15 0.17
CA LEU A 377 -17.96 30.90 -0.95
C LEU A 377 -16.87 31.43 -1.90
N GLN A 378 -15.72 31.83 -1.35
CA GLN A 378 -14.56 32.28 -2.12
C GLN A 378 -13.90 31.12 -2.87
N ALA A 379 -13.77 29.95 -2.22
CA ALA A 379 -13.32 28.73 -2.88
C ALA A 379 -14.24 28.37 -4.05
N ALA A 380 -15.56 28.42 -3.86
CA ALA A 380 -16.53 28.10 -4.91
C ALA A 380 -16.38 28.98 -6.18
N ASN A 381 -16.05 30.27 -6.03
CA ASN A 381 -15.82 31.17 -7.17
C ASN A 381 -14.45 30.96 -7.85
N ALA A 382 -13.49 30.38 -7.14
CA ALA A 382 -12.18 30.02 -7.67
C ALA A 382 -12.17 28.64 -8.33
N VAL A 383 -13.14 27.80 -8.02
CA VAL A 383 -13.27 26.45 -8.60
C VAL A 383 -13.85 26.53 -10.01
N GLU A 384 -13.19 25.84 -10.92
CA GLU A 384 -13.62 25.59 -12.28
C GLU A 384 -13.86 24.09 -12.43
N VAL A 385 -15.05 23.69 -12.86
CA VAL A 385 -15.42 22.28 -13.07
C VAL A 385 -15.79 22.10 -14.53
N ASN A 386 -15.32 21.04 -15.16
CA ASN A 386 -15.80 20.58 -16.45
C ASN A 386 -16.04 19.08 -16.35
N VAL A 387 -17.26 18.63 -16.58
CA VAL A 387 -17.64 17.21 -16.56
C VAL A 387 -18.41 16.91 -17.81
N GLN A 388 -18.06 15.82 -18.46
CA GLN A 388 -18.81 15.24 -19.57
C GLN A 388 -19.13 13.81 -19.18
N ALA A 389 -20.41 13.46 -19.24
CA ALA A 389 -20.90 12.14 -18.88
C ALA A 389 -21.97 11.69 -19.86
N GLU A 390 -21.98 10.40 -20.15
CA GLU A 390 -23.01 9.68 -20.88
C GLU A 390 -23.45 8.52 -19.97
N PHE A 391 -24.75 8.43 -19.72
CA PHE A 391 -25.32 7.45 -18.80
C PHE A 391 -26.14 6.43 -19.59
N GLY A 392 -25.97 5.15 -19.28
CA GLY A 392 -26.87 4.12 -19.79
C GLY A 392 -28.28 4.21 -19.20
N GLU A 393 -29.23 3.55 -19.85
CA GLU A 393 -30.64 3.52 -19.43
C GLU A 393 -30.81 3.11 -17.95
N GLU A 394 -30.12 2.07 -17.49
CA GLU A 394 -30.22 1.58 -16.10
C GLU A 394 -29.72 2.61 -15.08
N LEU A 395 -28.59 3.27 -15.36
CA LEU A 395 -28.05 4.30 -14.46
C LEU A 395 -28.92 5.56 -14.50
N ALA A 396 -29.41 5.95 -15.67
CA ALA A 396 -30.34 7.06 -15.82
C ALA A 396 -31.65 6.82 -15.04
N ALA A 397 -32.21 5.61 -15.09
CA ALA A 397 -33.38 5.22 -14.32
C ALA A 397 -33.13 5.27 -12.80
N THR A 398 -31.94 4.84 -12.37
CA THR A 398 -31.51 4.93 -10.97
C THR A 398 -31.39 6.38 -10.52
N ILE A 399 -30.75 7.24 -11.34
CA ILE A 399 -30.66 8.68 -11.10
C ILE A 399 -32.06 9.30 -10.97
N ALA A 400 -33.01 8.90 -11.81
CA ALA A 400 -34.39 9.41 -11.75
C ALA A 400 -35.11 9.10 -10.45
N HIS A 401 -34.78 7.97 -9.82
CA HIS A 401 -35.33 7.61 -8.52
C HIS A 401 -34.81 8.53 -7.41
N PHE A 402 -33.52 8.86 -7.43
CA PHE A 402 -32.88 9.66 -6.38
C PHE A 402 -32.98 11.17 -6.60
N ASN A 403 -32.95 11.62 -7.86
CA ASN A 403 -32.99 13.02 -8.24
C ASN A 403 -33.88 13.22 -9.50
N PRO A 404 -35.19 13.44 -9.30
CA PRO A 404 -36.13 13.65 -10.39
C PRO A 404 -35.81 14.87 -11.27
N GLU A 405 -35.18 15.90 -10.71
CA GLU A 405 -34.77 17.09 -11.46
C GLU A 405 -33.65 16.74 -12.44
N LEU A 406 -32.61 16.05 -11.98
CA LEU A 406 -31.52 15.60 -12.84
C LEU A 406 -32.01 14.65 -13.93
N ALA A 407 -32.97 13.77 -13.63
CA ALA A 407 -33.55 12.89 -14.65
C ALA A 407 -34.43 13.61 -15.66
N ALA A 408 -35.20 14.62 -15.26
CA ALA A 408 -35.92 15.46 -16.21
C ALA A 408 -34.95 16.14 -17.19
N MET A 409 -33.75 16.51 -16.72
CA MET A 409 -32.70 17.05 -17.57
C MET A 409 -32.12 15.99 -18.51
N LEU A 410 -31.76 14.81 -18.01
CA LEU A 410 -31.26 13.71 -18.85
C LEU A 410 -32.26 13.31 -19.96
N ALA A 411 -33.56 13.31 -19.64
CA ALA A 411 -34.62 13.02 -20.61
C ALA A 411 -34.73 14.07 -21.73
N ASN A 412 -34.44 15.35 -21.43
CA ASN A 412 -34.49 16.44 -22.41
C ASN A 412 -33.27 16.50 -23.33
N PHE A 413 -32.10 16.02 -22.87
CA PHE A 413 -30.82 16.20 -23.57
C PHE A 413 -30.20 14.91 -24.12
N GLY A 414 -30.88 13.77 -23.98
CA GLY A 414 -30.50 12.52 -24.65
C GLY A 414 -29.34 11.77 -23.98
N GLU A 415 -29.45 11.53 -22.67
CA GLU A 415 -28.53 10.71 -21.85
C GLU A 415 -27.09 11.24 -21.73
N LYS A 416 -26.78 12.35 -22.43
CA LYS A 416 -25.53 13.10 -22.35
C LYS A 416 -25.68 14.31 -21.44
N LEU A 417 -24.68 14.48 -20.60
CA LEU A 417 -24.57 15.56 -19.64
C LEU A 417 -23.21 16.22 -19.78
N THR A 418 -23.23 17.52 -20.00
CA THR A 418 -22.06 18.39 -19.96
C THR A 418 -22.31 19.42 -18.88
N PHE A 419 -21.50 19.41 -17.82
CA PHE A 419 -21.57 20.37 -16.74
C PHE A 419 -20.30 21.19 -16.70
N GLU A 420 -20.45 22.50 -16.76
CA GLU A 420 -19.35 23.44 -16.60
C GLU A 420 -19.66 24.39 -15.45
N LEU A 421 -18.74 24.54 -14.51
CA LEU A 421 -18.76 25.62 -13.53
C LEU A 421 -17.58 26.53 -13.84
N LYS A 422 -17.86 27.78 -14.19
CA LYS A 422 -16.81 28.78 -14.42
C LYS A 422 -17.21 30.11 -13.81
N ASP A 423 -16.30 30.71 -13.04
CA ASP A 423 -16.57 31.99 -12.36
C ASP A 423 -17.82 31.95 -11.46
N GLY A 424 -18.09 30.80 -10.84
CA GLY A 424 -19.28 30.57 -10.02
C GLY A 424 -20.60 30.49 -10.81
N GLN A 425 -20.55 30.46 -12.15
CA GLN A 425 -21.71 30.30 -13.01
C GLN A 425 -21.81 28.85 -13.49
N PRO A 426 -22.79 28.07 -12.99
CA PRO A 426 -23.03 26.73 -13.47
C PRO A 426 -23.76 26.76 -14.82
N VAL A 427 -23.25 25.98 -15.77
CA VAL A 427 -23.83 25.73 -17.08
C VAL A 427 -24.04 24.22 -17.20
N LEU A 428 -25.25 23.81 -17.55
CA LEU A 428 -25.60 22.41 -17.77
C LEU A 428 -26.15 22.27 -19.19
N ASN A 429 -25.51 21.45 -20.01
CA ASN A 429 -25.84 21.25 -21.42
C ASN A 429 -25.92 22.54 -22.26
N GLY A 430 -25.07 23.52 -21.92
CA GLY A 430 -25.02 24.83 -22.57
C GLY A 430 -26.04 25.84 -22.06
N GLU A 431 -26.91 25.46 -21.12
CA GLU A 431 -27.89 26.35 -20.47
C GLU A 431 -27.40 26.77 -19.08
N SER A 432 -27.50 28.07 -18.77
CA SER A 432 -27.22 28.57 -17.41
C SER A 432 -28.30 28.13 -16.43
N LEU A 433 -27.91 27.63 -15.26
CA LEU A 433 -28.81 27.21 -14.17
C LEU A 433 -29.28 28.37 -13.30
#